data_AF-A0A3A6HSQ2-F1
#
_entry.id   AF-A0A3A6HSQ2-F1
#
_cell.length_a   1.000
_cell.length_b   1.000
_cell.length_c   1.000
_cell.angle_alpha   90.00
_cell.angle_beta   90.00
_cell.angle_gamma   90.00
#
_symmetry.space_group_name_H-M   'P 1'
#
loop_
_entity.id
_entity.type
_entity.pdbx_description
1 polymer ?
#
loop_
_entity_poly.entity_id
_entity_poly.type
_entity_poly.pdbx_seq_one_letter_code
_entity_poly.pdbx_strand_id
1 'polypeptide(L)'
;MKKFNMNRNVKVKLTPLGVDIFHHKNDEVNEYILTRGGIPLEQPMPQIDADGLTEFQLWEFIQMYGNYIGICRESVIVDCTLYFNDKDLLRV
;
A
#
# COMPACT_ATOMS: atom_id res chain seq x y z
N MET A 1 -9.15 16.11 -20.66
CA MET A 1 -8.59 14.89 -20.02
C MET A 1 -7.68 15.31 -18.89
N LYS A 2 -7.50 14.50 -17.84
CA LYS A 2 -6.56 14.76 -16.74
C LYS A 2 -5.41 13.73 -16.79
N LYS A 3 -4.19 14.13 -16.43
CA LYS A 3 -3.01 13.26 -16.32
C LYS A 3 -2.72 12.97 -14.85
N PHE A 4 -2.26 11.76 -14.54
CA PHE A 4 -1.82 11.38 -13.19
C PHE A 4 -0.36 10.92 -13.21
N ASN A 5 0.42 11.26 -12.17
CA ASN A 5 1.81 10.84 -12.02
C ASN A 5 1.86 9.69 -11.01
N MET A 6 2.48 8.56 -11.36
CA MET A 6 2.57 7.38 -10.51
C MET A 6 3.30 7.62 -9.17
N ASN A 7 4.11 8.67 -9.08
CA ASN A 7 4.77 9.10 -7.84
C ASN A 7 3.87 9.93 -6.93
N ARG A 8 2.63 10.21 -7.34
CA ARG A 8 1.64 10.90 -6.51
C ARG A 8 0.90 9.90 -5.64
N ASN A 9 0.29 10.47 -4.60
CA ASN A 9 -0.40 9.69 -3.60
C ASN A 9 -1.80 9.29 -4.08
N VAL A 10 -2.20 8.11 -3.65
CA VAL A 10 -3.54 7.57 -3.73
C VAL A 10 -3.97 7.17 -2.34
N LYS A 11 -5.27 7.29 -2.09
CA LYS A 11 -5.89 6.76 -0.88
C LYS A 11 -6.64 5.49 -1.22
N VAL A 12 -6.54 4.50 -0.34
CA VAL A 12 -7.25 3.23 -0.45
C VAL A 12 -7.79 2.84 0.91
N LYS A 13 -8.88 2.09 0.94
CA LYS A 13 -9.39 1.50 2.18
C LYS A 13 -8.91 0.07 2.27
N LEU A 14 -7.98 -0.24 3.18
CA LEU A 14 -7.46 -1.59 3.34
C LEU A 14 -8.50 -2.50 4.01
N THR A 15 -8.55 -3.77 3.58
CA THR A 15 -9.25 -4.85 4.31
C THR A 15 -8.34 -5.38 5.44
N PRO A 16 -8.85 -6.22 6.37
CA PRO A 16 -7.99 -6.88 7.34
C PRO A 16 -6.81 -7.63 6.70
N LEU A 17 -7.05 -8.31 5.57
CA LEU A 17 -5.99 -8.94 4.78
C LEU A 17 -4.96 -7.92 4.25
N GLY A 18 -5.42 -6.76 3.75
CA GLY A 18 -4.53 -5.71 3.27
C GLY A 18 -3.64 -5.11 4.37
N VAL A 19 -4.16 -5.02 5.59
CA VAL A 19 -3.40 -4.61 6.78
C VAL A 19 -2.37 -5.66 7.16
N ASP A 20 -2.75 -6.94 7.15
CA ASP A 20 -1.87 -8.07 7.45
C ASP A 20 -0.67 -8.13 6.49
N ILE A 21 -0.91 -8.01 5.18
CA ILE A 21 0.16 -7.96 4.17
C ILE A 21 1.12 -6.78 4.43
N PHE A 22 0.60 -5.62 4.81
CA PHE A 22 1.44 -4.45 5.12
C PHE A 22 2.35 -4.72 6.32
N HIS A 23 1.78 -5.32 7.38
CA HIS A 23 2.48 -5.65 8.61
C HIS A 23 3.67 -6.61 8.36
N HIS A 24 3.47 -7.58 7.46
CA HIS A 24 4.46 -8.61 7.12
C HIS A 24 5.44 -8.24 5.99
N LYS A 25 5.36 -7.02 5.43
CA LYS A 25 6.16 -6.63 4.25
C LYS A 25 7.67 -6.67 4.47
N ASN A 26 8.13 -6.58 5.72
CA ASN A 26 9.54 -6.55 6.08
C ASN A 26 10.05 -7.89 6.63
N ASP A 27 9.22 -8.93 6.70
CA ASP A 27 9.57 -10.17 7.39
C ASP A 27 10.81 -10.85 6.79
N GLU A 28 10.85 -11.02 5.47
CA GLU A 28 12.00 -11.62 4.78
C GLU A 28 13.28 -10.80 4.98
N VAL A 29 13.16 -9.47 4.94
CA VAL A 29 14.28 -8.55 5.15
C VAL A 29 14.77 -8.60 6.60
N ASN A 30 13.84 -8.65 7.56
CA ASN A 30 14.15 -8.74 8.97
C ASN A 30 14.80 -10.07 9.33
N GLU A 31 14.32 -11.18 8.76
CA GLU A 31 14.97 -12.49 8.90
C GLU A 31 16.40 -12.43 8.37
N TYR A 32 16.61 -11.86 7.17
CA TYR A 32 17.94 -11.69 6.62
C TYR A 32 18.86 -10.82 7.50
N ILE A 33 18.36 -9.70 8.04
CA ILE A 33 19.13 -8.83 8.95
C ILE A 33 19.53 -9.59 10.23
N LEU A 34 18.60 -10.34 10.82
CA LEU A 34 18.84 -11.11 12.04
C LEU A 34 19.93 -12.19 11.82
N THR A 35 19.91 -12.90 10.68
CA THR A 35 20.96 -13.90 10.37
C THR A 35 22.35 -13.29 10.24
N ARG A 36 22.45 -11.97 10.02
CA ARG A 36 23.70 -11.21 9.90
C ARG A 36 24.09 -10.51 11.21
N GLY A 37 23.33 -10.69 12.29
CA GLY A 37 23.56 -10.07 13.60
C GLY A 37 23.14 -8.59 13.68
N GLY A 38 22.31 -8.13 12.75
CA GLY A 38 21.77 -6.76 12.76
C GLY A 38 20.50 -6.61 13.60
N ILE A 39 20.02 -5.36 13.69
CA ILE A 39 18.77 -5.00 14.39
C ILE A 39 17.63 -4.95 13.35
N PRO A 40 16.53 -5.69 13.54
CA PRO A 40 15.42 -5.71 12.58
C PRO A 40 14.73 -4.34 12.48
N LEU A 41 14.12 -4.08 11.33
CA LEU A 41 13.25 -2.95 11.10
C LEU A 41 11.95 -3.13 11.90
N GLU A 42 11.43 -2.04 12.47
CA GLU A 42 10.12 -2.07 13.13
C GLU A 42 9.03 -2.53 12.15
N GLN A 43 8.10 -3.35 12.64
CA GLN A 43 6.92 -3.76 11.88
C GLN A 43 5.99 -2.56 11.73
N PRO A 44 5.83 -2.02 10.52
CA PRO A 44 5.08 -0.80 10.34
C PRO A 44 3.59 -1.13 10.29
N MET A 45 2.77 -0.29 10.93
CA MET A 45 1.32 -0.30 10.75
C MET A 45 0.93 0.76 9.71
N PRO A 46 -0.06 0.49 8.84
CA PRO A 46 -0.55 1.49 7.91
C PRO A 46 -1.15 2.65 8.70
N GLN A 47 -0.84 3.89 8.30
CA GLN A 47 -1.50 5.07 8.86
C GLN A 47 -2.91 5.15 8.28
N ILE A 48 -3.92 5.10 9.14
CA ILE A 48 -5.33 5.16 8.77
C ILE A 48 -5.87 6.52 9.18
N ASP A 49 -6.45 7.25 8.23
CA ASP A 49 -7.08 8.55 8.49
C ASP A 49 -8.49 8.41 9.09
N ALA A 50 -9.12 9.54 9.40
CA ALA A 50 -10.45 9.58 10.01
C ALA A 50 -11.55 8.90 9.18
N ASP A 51 -11.36 8.79 7.85
CA ASP A 51 -12.30 8.16 6.93
C ASP A 51 -12.00 6.66 6.73
N GLY A 52 -10.99 6.14 7.43
CA GLY A 52 -10.55 4.75 7.32
C GLY A 52 -9.69 4.49 6.09
N LEU A 53 -9.09 5.53 5.50
CA LEU A 53 -8.23 5.42 4.31
C LEU A 53 -6.76 5.42 4.70
N THR A 54 -5.97 4.66 3.95
CA THR A 54 -4.51 4.65 4.01
C THR A 54 -3.96 5.27 2.73
N GLU A 55 -2.94 6.11 2.88
CA GLU A 55 -2.30 6.83 1.79
C GLU A 55 -1.00 6.14 1.36
N PHE A 56 -0.82 5.99 0.05
CA PHE A 56 0.38 5.40 -0.57
C PHE A 56 0.78 6.20 -1.80
N GLN A 57 2.06 6.20 -2.17
CA GLN A 57 2.40 6.51 -3.56
C GLN A 57 1.84 5.41 -4.47
N LEU A 58 1.28 5.75 -5.64
CA LEU A 58 0.64 4.74 -6.49
C LEU A 58 1.59 3.60 -6.88
N TRP A 59 2.84 3.92 -7.22
CA TRP A 59 3.82 2.89 -7.58
C TRP A 59 4.13 1.94 -6.41
N GLU A 60 4.21 2.45 -5.18
CA GLU A 60 4.45 1.66 -3.98
C GLU A 60 3.26 0.75 -3.68
N PHE A 61 2.03 1.28 -3.81
CA PHE A 61 0.81 0.48 -3.70
C PHE A 61 0.81 -0.68 -4.69
N ILE A 62 1.14 -0.43 -5.96
CA ILE A 62 1.22 -1.47 -6.99
C ILE A 62 2.30 -2.50 -6.65
N GLN A 63 3.47 -2.07 -6.21
CA GLN A 63 4.56 -2.98 -5.85
C GLN A 63 4.17 -3.90 -4.68
N MET A 64 3.49 -3.34 -3.68
CA MET A 64 3.09 -4.08 -2.47
C MET A 64 1.91 -5.01 -2.73
N TYR A 65 0.85 -4.50 -3.35
CA TYR A 65 -0.44 -5.19 -3.44
C TYR A 65 -0.74 -5.79 -4.81
N GLY A 66 0.00 -5.41 -5.86
CA GLY A 66 -0.27 -5.85 -7.23
C GLY A 66 -0.28 -7.38 -7.37
N ASN A 67 0.59 -8.07 -6.65
CA ASN A 67 0.64 -9.53 -6.64
C ASN A 67 -0.53 -10.19 -5.89
N TYR A 68 -1.29 -9.44 -5.09
CA TYR A 68 -2.42 -9.92 -4.30
C TYR A 68 -3.78 -9.57 -4.93
N ILE A 69 -3.82 -8.63 -5.87
CA ILE A 69 -5.03 -8.21 -6.58
C ILE A 69 -5.18 -9.05 -7.86
N GLY A 70 -6.29 -9.78 -7.97
CA GLY A 70 -6.54 -10.61 -9.15
C GLY A 70 -7.89 -11.34 -9.10
N ILE A 71 -8.18 -12.07 -10.19
CA ILE A 71 -9.41 -12.85 -10.31
C ILE A 71 -9.43 -13.94 -9.23
N CYS A 72 -10.58 -14.09 -8.56
CA CYS A 72 -10.82 -15.10 -7.51
C CYS A 72 -9.87 -15.03 -6.31
N ARG A 73 -9.27 -13.87 -6.04
CA ARG A 73 -8.50 -13.62 -4.82
C ARG A 73 -9.35 -12.86 -3.80
N GLU A 74 -9.03 -13.05 -2.53
CA GLU A 74 -9.57 -12.19 -1.48
C GLU A 74 -9.06 -10.75 -1.66
N SER A 75 -9.96 -9.78 -1.58
CA SER A 75 -9.62 -8.37 -1.81
C SER A 75 -8.77 -7.80 -0.68
N VAL A 76 -7.68 -7.14 -1.03
CA VAL A 76 -6.80 -6.40 -0.10
C VAL A 76 -7.24 -4.95 0.12
N ILE A 77 -8.08 -4.43 -0.78
CA ILE A 77 -8.72 -3.12 -0.65
C ILE A 77 -10.24 -3.26 -0.81
N VAL A 78 -10.98 -2.44 -0.07
CA VAL A 78 -12.43 -2.35 -0.16
C VAL A 78 -12.80 -1.77 -1.53
N ASP A 79 -13.81 -2.36 -2.17
CA ASP A 79 -14.41 -1.91 -3.43
C ASP A 79 -13.43 -1.75 -4.63
N CYS A 80 -12.22 -2.31 -4.55
CA CYS A 80 -11.19 -2.25 -5.59
C CYS A 80 -10.98 -0.84 -6.20
N THR A 81 -11.12 0.20 -5.38
CA THR A 81 -11.14 1.60 -5.83
C THR A 81 -9.91 2.37 -5.33
N LEU A 82 -9.38 3.26 -6.18
CA LEU A 82 -8.31 4.20 -5.84
C LEU A 82 -8.89 5.62 -5.79
N TYR A 83 -8.66 6.33 -4.69
CA TYR A 83 -9.10 7.71 -4.54
C TYR A 83 -7.92 8.66 -4.78
N PHE A 84 -8.12 9.64 -5.66
CA PHE A 84 -7.11 10.64 -6.03
C PHE A 84 -7.53 12.01 -5.51
N ASN A 85 -6.60 12.77 -4.94
CA ASN A 85 -6.88 14.17 -4.66
C ASN A 85 -6.86 14.97 -5.97
N ASP A 86 -7.77 15.93 -6.13
CA ASP A 86 -7.82 16.76 -7.35
C ASP A 86 -6.53 17.55 -7.60
N LYS A 87 -5.82 17.95 -6.52
CA LYS A 87 -4.51 18.62 -6.61
C LYS A 87 -3.43 17.78 -7.28
N ASP A 88 -3.57 16.46 -7.25
CA ASP A 88 -2.59 15.50 -7.79
C ASP A 88 -2.89 15.16 -9.26
N LEU A 89 -4.04 15.61 -9.79
CA LEU A 89 -4.44 15.47 -11.18
C LEU A 89 -4.00 16.69 -11.99
N LEU A 90 -3.18 16.46 -13.02
CA LEU A 90 -2.67 17.49 -13.91
C LEU A 90 -3.65 17.74 -15.06
N ARG A 91 -3.84 19.01 -15.45
CA ARG A 91 -4.58 19.34 -16.68
C ARG A 91 -3.72 18.98 -17.88
N VAL A 92 -4.35 18.39 -18.90
CA VAL A 92 -3.75 18.10 -20.21
C VAL A 92 -3.88 19.32 -21.10
#